data_AF-A0A7X3QGT8-F1
#
_entry.id   AF-A0A7X3QGT8-F1
#
_cell.length_a   1.000
_cell.length_b   1.000
_cell.length_c   1.000
_cell.angle_alpha   90.00
_cell.angle_beta   90.00
_cell.angle_gamma   90.00
#
_symmetry.space_group_name_H-M   'P 1'
#
loop_
_entity.id
_entity.type
_entity.pdbx_description
1 polymer ?
#
loop_
_entity_poly.entity_id
_entity_poly.type
_entity_poly.pdbx_seq_one_letter_code
_entity_poly.pdbx_strand_id
1 'polypeptide(L)' 'MDVGLMVEGQHGLNWQNWRRMLATAERLGFPTVFRSDHFFMLPTHQQDSLDPYLSFTLAAAET' A
#
# COMPACT_ATOMS: atom_id res chain seq x y z
N MET A 1 -13.94 13.87 12.38
CA MET A 1 -13.42 13.93 11.00
C MET A 1 -12.51 12.73 10.85
N ASP A 2 -12.75 11.90 9.85
CA ASP A 2 -11.98 10.69 9.61
C ASP A 2 -10.88 10.96 8.57
N VAL A 3 -9.71 10.33 8.75
CA VAL A 3 -8.54 10.49 7.88
C VAL A 3 -8.14 9.13 7.34
N GLY A 4 -7.99 9.00 6.03
CA GLY A 4 -7.48 7.78 5.37
C GLY A 4 -5.98 7.87 5.08
N LEU A 5 -5.32 6.72 4.96
CA LEU A 5 -3.93 6.61 4.52
C LEU A 5 -3.89 6.32 3.01
N MET A 6 -3.18 7.12 2.22
CA MET A 6 -2.94 6.87 0.78
C MET A 6 -1.48 6.48 0.56
N VAL A 7 -1.25 5.41 -0.21
CA VAL A 7 0.07 4.88 -0.53
C VAL A 7 0.33 4.91 -2.03
N GLU A 8 1.47 5.46 -2.45
CA GLU A 8 1.91 5.38 -3.85
C GLU A 8 2.53 4.00 -4.15
N GLY A 9 1.86 3.21 -4.98
CA GLY A 9 2.19 1.80 -5.22
C GLY A 9 3.48 1.55 -6.00
N GLN A 10 3.92 2.53 -6.78
CA GLN A 10 5.13 2.48 -7.60
C GLN A 10 6.41 2.87 -6.86
N HIS A 11 6.31 3.32 -5.59
CA HIS A 11 7.43 3.88 -4.84
C HIS A 11 8.04 2.87 -3.86
N GLY A 12 8.57 1.76 -4.38
CA GLY A 12 9.27 0.77 -3.57
C GLY A 12 8.35 -0.07 -2.69
N LEU A 13 7.09 -0.23 -3.11
CA LEU A 13 6.11 -1.04 -2.40
C LEU A 13 6.41 -2.52 -2.65
N ASN A 14 6.77 -3.23 -1.59
CA ASN A 14 6.92 -4.68 -1.57
C ASN A 14 6.13 -5.30 -0.41
N TRP A 15 6.05 -6.63 -0.37
CA TRP A 15 5.22 -7.34 0.61
C TRP A 15 5.57 -7.03 2.07
N GLN A 16 6.86 -6.87 2.38
CA GLN A 16 7.30 -6.55 3.74
C GLN A 16 6.82 -5.16 4.15
N ASN A 17 7.00 -4.17 3.28
CA ASN A 17 6.59 -2.79 3.54
C ASN A 17 5.06 -2.65 3.58
N TRP A 18 4.34 -3.35 2.71
CA TRP A 18 2.88 -3.33 2.68
C TRP A 18 2.26 -3.85 3.99
N ARG A 19 2.69 -5.02 4.47
CA ARG A 19 2.26 -5.57 5.77
C ARG A 19 2.56 -4.62 6.93
N ARG A 20 3.76 -4.03 6.94
CA ARG A 20 4.17 -3.05 7.97
C ARG A 20 3.26 -1.81 7.95
N MET A 21 2.91 -1.31 6.77
CA MET A 21 2.01 -0.16 6.62
C MET A 21 0.61 -0.49 7.11
N LEU A 22 0.05 -1.63 6.72
CA LEU A 22 -1.27 -2.09 7.15
C LEU A 22 -1.36 -2.22 8.68
N ALA A 23 -0.44 -2.98 9.29
CA ALA A 23 -0.39 -3.14 10.75
C ALA A 23 -0.19 -1.80 11.47
N THR A 24 0.55 -0.86 10.86
CA THR A 24 0.72 0.49 11.42
C THR A 24 -0.56 1.31 11.29
N ALA A 25 -1.27 1.22 10.16
CA ALA A 25 -2.51 1.93 9.92
C ALA A 25 -3.60 1.49 10.91
N GLU A 26 -3.74 0.18 11.13
CA GLU A 26 -4.64 -0.37 12.13
C GLU A 26 -4.28 0.08 13.55
N ARG A 27 -3.01 -0.08 13.94
CA ARG A 27 -2.53 0.32 15.27
C ARG A 27 -2.75 1.80 15.57
N LEU A 28 -2.69 2.65 14.53
CA LEU A 28 -2.92 4.09 14.64
C LEU A 28 -4.39 4.49 14.46
N GLY A 29 -5.28 3.54 14.16
CA GLY A 29 -6.72 3.76 14.04
C GLY A 29 -7.14 4.46 12.74
N PHE A 30 -6.39 4.30 11.65
CA PHE A 30 -6.84 4.78 10.33
C PHE A 30 -8.02 3.93 9.84
N PRO A 31 -9.20 4.51 9.59
CA PRO A 31 -10.39 3.76 9.16
C PRO A 31 -10.29 3.23 7.72
N THR A 32 -9.37 3.75 6.90
CA THR A 32 -9.20 3.34 5.50
C THR A 32 -7.75 3.43 5.06
N VAL A 33 -7.36 2.49 4.18
CA VAL A 33 -6.10 2.53 3.43
C VAL A 33 -6.42 2.45 1.94
N PHE A 34 -5.87 3.40 1.17
CA PHE A 34 -5.95 3.46 -0.28
C PHE A 34 -4.55 3.30 -0.87
N ARG A 35 -4.47 2.82 -2.10
CA ARG A 35 -3.23 2.84 -2.88
C ARG A 35 -3.47 3.15 -4.34
N SER A 36 -2.47 3.73 -5.00
CA SER A 36 -2.49 3.95 -6.44
C SER A 36 -2.25 2.64 -7.22
N ASP A 37 -2.79 2.61 -8.44
CA ASP A 37 -2.58 1.56 -9.44
C ASP A 37 -1.53 2.00 -10.45
N HIS A 38 -0.29 2.10 -9.98
CA HIS A 38 0.86 2.35 -10.81
C HIS A 38 1.86 1.22 -10.61
N PHE A 39 2.17 0.50 -11.69
CA PHE A 39 3.21 -0.51 -11.66
C PHE A 39 4.59 0.08 -11.94
N PHE A 40 4.66 1.08 -12.82
CA PHE A 40 5.91 1.68 -13.26
C PHE A 40 6.18 3.04 -12.62
N MET A 41 7.44 3.28 -12.28
CA MET A 41 7.90 4.61 -11.91
C MET A 41 8.41 5.32 -13.17
N LEU A 42 7.83 6.49 -13.48
CA LEU A 42 8.24 7.32 -14.62
C LEU A 42 8.57 8.74 -14.12
N PRO A 43 9.58 9.43 -14.70
CA PRO A 43 10.53 8.99 -15.72
C PRO A 43 11.81 8.31 -15.14
N THR A 44 11.79 7.98 -13.85
CA THR A 44 12.97 7.51 -13.11
C THR A 44 13.16 5.98 -13.20
N HIS A 45 14.18 5.45 -12.51
CA HIS A 45 14.39 4.01 -12.42
C HIS A 45 13.20 3.30 -11.76
N GLN A 46 12.86 2.14 -12.32
CA GLN A 46 11.85 1.25 -11.75
C GLN A 46 12.22 0.86 -10.32
N GLN A 47 11.24 0.94 -9.42
CA GLN A 47 11.35 0.41 -8.06
C GLN A 47 10.39 -0.76 -7.87
N ASP A 48 10.45 -1.40 -6.71
CA ASP A 48 9.48 -2.42 -6.34
C ASP A 48 8.06 -1.84 -6.41
N SER A 49 7.16 -2.61 -6.99
CA SER A 49 5.74 -2.35 -6.99
C SER A 49 4.99 -3.67 -6.87
N LEU A 50 3.78 -3.61 -6.33
CA LEU A 50 2.89 -4.76 -6.22
C LEU A 50 1.67 -4.56 -7.10
N ASP A 51 1.14 -5.65 -7.64
CA ASP A 51 -0.20 -5.65 -8.21
C ASP A 51 -1.23 -5.19 -7.15
N PRO A 52 -2.12 -4.22 -7.48
CA PRO A 52 -3.10 -3.71 -6.53
C PRO A 52 -4.04 -4.79 -6.00
N TYR A 53 -4.58 -5.64 -6.85
CA TYR A 53 -5.58 -6.63 -6.45
C TYR A 53 -5.00 -7.71 -5.56
N LEU A 54 -3.78 -8.18 -5.84
CA LEU A 54 -3.07 -9.10 -4.95
C LEU A 54 -2.73 -8.44 -3.62
N SER A 55 -2.32 -7.16 -3.63
CA SER A 55 -2.05 -6.43 -2.40
C SER A 55 -3.31 -6.21 -1.54
N PHE A 56 -4.47 -5.98 -2.15
CA PHE A 56 -5.75 -5.87 -1.44
C PHE A 56 -6.22 -7.22 -0.91
N THR A 57 -6.03 -8.30 -1.68
CA THR A 57 -6.35 -9.65 -1.22
C THR A 57 -5.56 -9.99 0.04
N LEU A 58 -4.28 -9.65 0.07
CA LEU A 58 -3.44 -9.82 1.26
C LEU A 58 -3.88 -8.92 2.40
N ALA A 59 -4.21 -7.65 2.13
CA ALA A 59 -4.70 -6.75 3.16
C ALA A 59 -5.95 -7.31 3.83
N ALA A 60 -6.96 -7.70 3.04
CA ALA A 60 -8.20 -8.30 3.53
C ALA A 60 -8.00 -9.62 4.30
N ALA A 61 -6.88 -10.31 4.10
CA ALA A 61 -6.57 -11.55 4.80
C ALA A 61 -5.79 -11.33 6.12
N GLU A 62 -5.11 -10.19 6.26
CA GLU A 62 -4.17 -9.92 7.36
C GLU A 62 -4.55 -8.72 8.25
N THR A 63 -5.63 -8.00 7.92
CA THR A 63 -6.26 -6.94 8.73
C THR A 63 -7.75 -7.24 8.89
#